data_AF-A0A7L0C6C9-F1
#
_entry.id   AF-A0A7L0C6C9-F1
#
_cell.length_a   1.000
_cell.length_b   1.000
_cell.length_c   1.000
_cell.angle_alpha   90.00
_cell.angle_beta   90.00
_cell.angle_gamma   90.00
#
_symmetry.space_group_name_H-M   'P 1'
#
loop_
_entity.id
_entity.type
_entity.pdbx_description
1 polymer ?
#
loop_
_entity_poly.entity_id
_entity_poly.type
_entity_poly.pdbx_seq_one_letter_code
_entity_poly.pdbx_strand_id
1 'polypeptide(L)'
;ACVCKKNKRVTNCKLLEGVCWCDSVGSGASANVNCDTLTSKCLLMKAEMTGSKSGRREKPKDAFEDTDGLYDPECESTGVFKAKQCNGSTCWCVNTAGVRRTDKHDADLKCSQLVRTTFFKETITNRYMLDGRYISSVLYEEPYITIDLKQNSSEKSSGDVDIADVAYYFEKDVKGDSIFHNNRLNVSIDNEILRFEKTVVYYVDEIAPEFSMKSLTPGLIAVIVVVIVAIVAAIVVLVSSNK
;
A
#
# COMPACT_ATOMS: atom_id res chain seq x y z
N ALA A 1 14.82 -31.62 -6.22
CA ALA A 1 13.66 -30.74 -5.96
C ALA A 1 14.05 -29.72 -4.91
N CYS A 2 13.46 -28.51 -4.92
CA CYS A 2 13.75 -27.42 -3.99
C CYS A 2 12.45 -26.70 -3.57
N VAL A 3 12.50 -25.90 -2.49
CA VAL A 3 11.36 -25.13 -1.98
C VAL A 3 11.57 -23.63 -2.22
N CYS A 4 10.61 -22.99 -2.89
CA CYS A 4 10.65 -21.57 -3.18
C CYS A 4 10.24 -20.73 -1.96
N LYS A 5 11.20 -20.34 -1.11
CA LYS A 5 10.91 -19.62 0.14
C LYS A 5 10.20 -18.27 -0.08
N LYS A 6 10.50 -17.60 -1.18
CA LYS A 6 9.98 -16.26 -1.51
C LYS A 6 8.66 -16.28 -2.29
N ASN A 7 8.20 -17.43 -2.81
CA ASN A 7 6.95 -17.52 -3.54
C ASN A 7 6.27 -18.89 -3.36
N LYS A 8 5.15 -18.92 -2.63
CA LYS A 8 4.36 -20.15 -2.42
C LYS A 8 3.46 -20.55 -3.60
N ARG A 9 3.29 -19.69 -4.61
CA ARG A 9 2.39 -19.89 -5.76
C ARG A 9 3.12 -20.38 -7.00
N VAL A 10 3.99 -21.38 -6.80
CA VAL A 10 4.80 -21.99 -7.84
C VAL A 10 4.68 -23.51 -7.80
N THR A 11 4.98 -24.16 -8.92
CA THR A 11 4.96 -25.61 -9.10
C THR A 11 6.24 -26.09 -9.78
N ASN A 12 6.46 -27.41 -9.85
CA ASN A 12 7.55 -28.04 -10.62
C ASN A 12 8.98 -27.53 -10.29
N CYS A 13 9.26 -27.23 -9.01
CA CYS A 13 10.54 -26.66 -8.58
C CYS A 13 11.75 -27.60 -8.77
N LYS A 14 12.78 -27.10 -9.45
CA LYS A 14 14.05 -27.80 -9.76
C LYS A 14 15.24 -26.95 -9.33
N LEU A 15 16.28 -27.63 -8.82
CA LEU A 15 17.54 -27.00 -8.47
C LEU A 15 18.48 -27.11 -9.67
N LEU A 16 18.93 -25.98 -10.21
CA LEU A 16 19.84 -25.90 -11.35
C LEU A 16 20.97 -24.95 -10.97
N GLU A 17 22.22 -25.44 -11.02
CA GLU A 17 23.42 -24.65 -10.74
C GLU A 17 23.39 -23.90 -9.39
N GLY A 18 22.77 -24.51 -8.37
CA GLY A 18 22.63 -23.92 -7.02
C GLY A 18 21.45 -22.97 -6.86
N VAL A 19 20.76 -22.59 -7.94
CA VAL A 19 19.58 -21.71 -7.93
C VAL A 19 18.30 -22.55 -8.00
N CYS A 20 17.29 -22.20 -7.22
CA CYS A 20 15.99 -22.86 -7.26
C CYS A 20 15.07 -22.18 -8.28
N TRP A 21 14.64 -22.95 -9.29
CA TRP A 21 13.76 -22.51 -10.38
C TRP A 21 12.42 -23.22 -10.31
N CYS A 22 11.31 -22.50 -10.48
CA CYS A 22 9.96 -23.06 -10.44
C CYS A 22 9.04 -22.47 -11.51
N ASP A 23 7.96 -23.16 -11.85
CA ASP A 23 6.93 -22.66 -12.76
C ASP A 23 5.91 -21.79 -12.00
N SER A 24 5.59 -20.60 -12.50
CA SER A 24 4.50 -19.78 -11.93
C SER A 24 3.13 -20.41 -12.22
N VAL A 25 2.31 -20.57 -11.18
CA VAL A 25 0.92 -21.03 -11.33
C VAL A 25 0.13 -20.06 -12.23
N GLY A 26 -0.70 -20.60 -13.13
CA GLY A 26 -1.58 -19.81 -14.02
C GLY A 26 -0.90 -19.13 -15.22
N SER A 27 0.43 -19.21 -15.33
CA SER A 27 1.19 -18.54 -16.40
C SER A 27 1.60 -19.44 -17.57
N GLY A 28 1.27 -20.74 -17.53
CA GLY A 28 1.77 -21.75 -18.48
C GLY A 28 3.25 -22.09 -18.26
N ALA A 29 3.78 -23.07 -18.98
CA ALA A 29 5.16 -23.59 -18.84
C ALA A 29 6.29 -22.60 -19.26
N SER A 30 5.96 -21.33 -19.51
CA SER A 30 6.88 -20.32 -20.07
C SER A 30 7.31 -19.26 -19.05
N ALA A 31 6.74 -19.25 -17.85
CA ALA A 31 7.05 -18.26 -16.81
C ALA A 31 7.86 -18.90 -15.69
N ASN A 32 9.17 -18.96 -15.89
CA ASN A 32 10.13 -19.51 -14.95
C ASN A 32 10.44 -18.48 -13.84
N VAL A 33 10.34 -18.91 -12.58
CA VAL A 33 10.54 -18.10 -11.38
C VAL A 33 11.88 -18.47 -10.75
N ASN A 34 12.78 -17.49 -10.65
CA ASN A 34 13.96 -17.60 -9.82
C ASN A 34 13.56 -17.36 -8.35
N CYS A 35 13.76 -18.36 -7.49
CA CYS A 35 13.36 -18.29 -6.08
C CYS A 35 14.35 -17.55 -5.17
N ASP A 36 15.50 -17.14 -5.70
CA ASP A 36 16.46 -16.30 -4.99
C ASP A 36 16.13 -14.81 -5.11
N THR A 37 15.21 -14.43 -6.00
CA THR A 37 14.69 -13.06 -6.13
C THR A 37 13.20 -13.00 -5.79
N LEU A 38 12.66 -11.79 -5.63
CA LEU A 38 11.21 -11.62 -5.52
C LEU A 38 10.57 -11.86 -6.88
N THR A 39 9.53 -12.69 -6.90
CA THR A 39 8.73 -12.88 -8.12
C THR A 39 7.97 -11.60 -8.43
N SER A 40 7.93 -11.19 -9.70
CA SER A 40 7.25 -9.98 -10.12
C SER A 40 5.75 -10.00 -9.82
N LYS A 41 5.20 -8.82 -9.54
CA LYS A 41 3.78 -8.58 -9.28
C LYS A 41 2.88 -9.16 -10.37
N CYS A 42 3.27 -9.01 -11.64
CA CYS A 42 2.50 -9.51 -12.78
C CYS A 42 2.27 -11.03 -12.71
N LEU A 43 3.32 -11.80 -12.46
CA LEU A 43 3.22 -13.26 -12.36
C LEU A 43 2.38 -13.69 -11.14
N LEU A 44 2.53 -12.97 -10.03
CA LEU A 44 1.77 -13.24 -8.81
C LEU A 44 0.28 -12.92 -8.97
N MET A 45 -0.07 -11.83 -9.65
CA MET A 45 -1.46 -11.49 -9.97
C MET A 45 -2.08 -12.51 -10.92
N LYS A 46 -1.31 -13.01 -11.89
CA LYS A 46 -1.76 -14.06 -12.82
C LYS A 46 -2.05 -15.38 -12.10
N ALA A 47 -1.24 -15.73 -11.10
CA ALA A 47 -1.51 -16.87 -10.22
C ALA A 47 -2.79 -16.67 -9.38
N GLU A 48 -3.07 -15.47 -8.89
CA GLU A 48 -4.30 -15.17 -8.11
C GLU A 48 -5.58 -15.31 -8.92
N MET A 49 -5.57 -14.84 -10.17
CA MET A 49 -6.74 -14.91 -11.05
C MET A 49 -7.17 -16.36 -11.35
N THR A 50 -6.31 -17.34 -11.10
CA THR A 50 -6.63 -18.77 -11.23
C THR A 50 -7.29 -19.40 -9.98
N GLY A 51 -7.41 -18.65 -8.87
CA GLY A 51 -7.90 -19.15 -7.58
C GLY A 51 -8.91 -18.23 -6.86
N SER A 52 -10.13 -18.16 -7.39
CA SER A 52 -11.42 -17.79 -6.78
C SER A 52 -11.65 -16.43 -6.07
N LYS A 53 -12.87 -15.94 -6.33
CA LYS A 53 -13.56 -14.75 -5.82
C LYS A 53 -14.08 -15.00 -4.40
N SER A 54 -13.67 -14.26 -3.37
CA SER A 54 -14.48 -14.03 -2.15
C SER A 54 -13.84 -13.04 -1.18
N GLY A 55 -14.63 -12.10 -0.64
CA GLY A 55 -14.36 -11.50 0.67
C GLY A 55 -13.97 -10.02 0.72
N ARG A 56 -14.90 -9.11 0.43
CA ARG A 56 -14.82 -7.70 0.88
C ARG A 56 -15.64 -7.54 2.16
N ARG A 57 -15.03 -7.04 3.24
CA ARG A 57 -15.68 -6.78 4.54
C ARG A 57 -15.97 -5.27 4.69
N GLU A 58 -17.12 -4.95 5.27
CA GLU A 58 -17.63 -3.59 5.47
C GLU A 58 -16.95 -2.82 6.62
N LYS A 59 -17.05 -1.50 6.54
CA LYS A 59 -16.46 -0.48 7.43
C LYS A 59 -17.21 -0.40 8.79
N PRO A 60 -16.51 -0.33 9.94
CA PRO A 60 -17.16 -0.07 11.25
C PRO A 60 -17.64 1.38 11.41
N LYS A 61 -18.66 1.56 12.24
CA LYS A 61 -19.46 2.81 12.38
C LYS A 61 -18.95 3.79 13.43
N ASP A 62 -17.89 3.48 14.17
CA ASP A 62 -17.43 4.28 15.31
C ASP A 62 -16.06 4.93 15.06
N ALA A 63 -16.01 5.87 14.11
CA ALA A 63 -14.81 6.69 13.87
C ALA A 63 -14.92 8.01 14.65
N PHE A 64 -13.98 8.25 15.54
CA PHE A 64 -13.81 9.52 16.26
C PHE A 64 -12.92 10.47 15.43
N GLU A 65 -13.31 11.74 15.34
CA GLU A 65 -12.62 12.80 14.60
C GLU A 65 -11.79 13.63 15.60
N ASP A 66 -10.47 13.67 15.43
CA ASP A 66 -9.59 14.48 16.28
C ASP A 66 -9.21 15.80 15.58
N THR A 67 -9.66 16.89 16.20
CA THR A 67 -9.45 18.28 15.81
C THR A 67 -8.30 18.86 16.63
N ASP A 68 -7.04 18.71 16.19
CA ASP A 68 -5.90 19.40 16.84
C ASP A 68 -4.69 19.65 15.89
N GLY A 69 -4.89 19.57 14.57
CA GLY A 69 -3.83 19.40 13.55
C GLY A 69 -2.94 20.60 13.18
N LEU A 70 -2.82 21.66 13.98
CA LEU A 70 -1.91 22.78 13.66
C LEU A 70 -1.32 23.45 14.90
N TYR A 71 -0.01 23.34 15.09
CA TYR A 71 0.76 24.03 16.14
C TYR A 71 2.12 24.51 15.60
N ASP A 72 2.75 25.46 16.29
CA ASP A 72 4.09 25.98 15.97
C ASP A 72 5.17 25.09 16.64
N PRO A 73 5.96 24.30 15.88
CA PRO A 73 6.83 23.30 16.46
C PRO A 73 8.21 23.83 16.82
N GLU A 74 8.77 23.31 17.92
CA GLU A 74 10.16 23.47 18.27
C GLU A 74 11.06 22.52 17.47
N CYS A 75 12.03 23.08 16.76
CA CYS A 75 12.99 22.36 15.94
C CYS A 75 14.42 22.45 16.48
N GLU A 76 15.25 21.46 16.16
CA GLU A 76 16.71 21.50 16.30
C GLU A 76 17.35 22.31 15.15
N SER A 77 18.63 22.66 15.28
CA SER A 77 19.37 23.41 14.26
C SER A 77 19.53 22.67 12.93
N THR A 78 19.30 21.35 12.92
CA THR A 78 19.31 20.49 11.74
C THR A 78 17.97 20.46 11.00
N GLY A 79 16.93 21.12 11.53
CA GLY A 79 15.58 21.14 10.96
C GLY A 79 14.68 19.97 11.39
N VAL A 80 15.13 19.14 12.33
CA VAL A 80 14.35 18.02 12.90
C VAL A 80 13.55 18.49 14.12
N PHE A 81 12.34 17.94 14.34
CA PHE A 81 11.55 18.21 15.54
C PHE A 81 12.33 17.84 16.81
N LYS A 82 12.28 18.70 17.83
CA LYS A 82 12.67 18.27 19.17
C LYS A 82 11.70 17.21 19.68
N ALA A 83 12.20 16.20 20.39
CA ALA A 83 11.41 15.10 20.93
C ALA A 83 10.27 15.55 21.85
N LYS A 84 10.46 16.69 22.54
CA LYS A 84 9.45 17.35 23.38
C LYS A 84 8.96 18.60 22.66
N GLN A 85 7.65 18.77 22.61
CA GLN A 85 6.97 19.96 22.13
C GLN A 85 6.19 20.56 23.29
N CYS A 86 6.21 21.89 23.42
CA CYS A 86 5.52 22.59 24.49
C CYS A 86 4.76 23.79 23.94
N ASN A 87 3.55 24.01 24.45
CA ASN A 87 2.78 25.24 24.27
C ASN A 87 2.42 25.79 25.66
N GLY A 88 3.09 26.87 26.06
CA GLY A 88 3.02 27.39 27.42
C GLY A 88 3.55 26.39 28.45
N SER A 89 2.72 26.05 29.45
CA SER A 89 3.05 25.05 30.48
C SER A 89 2.73 23.61 30.09
N THR A 90 2.14 23.41 28.91
CA THR A 90 1.66 22.10 28.45
C THR A 90 2.62 21.50 27.43
N CYS A 91 3.11 20.30 27.68
CA CYS A 91 4.10 19.60 26.85
C CYS A 91 3.65 18.19 26.46
N TRP A 92 4.15 17.71 25.33
CA TRP A 92 3.94 16.34 24.83
C TRP A 92 5.16 15.84 24.08
N CYS A 93 5.32 14.52 23.95
CA CYS A 93 6.39 13.96 23.15
C CYS A 93 5.94 13.77 21.69
N VAL A 94 6.87 13.98 20.75
CA VAL A 94 6.64 13.77 19.30
C VAL A 94 7.70 12.86 18.68
N ASN A 95 7.35 12.22 17.57
CA ASN A 95 8.29 11.47 16.75
C ASN A 95 9.06 12.39 15.77
N THR A 96 9.92 11.83 14.92
CA THR A 96 10.67 12.60 13.90
C THR A 96 9.80 13.28 12.84
N ALA A 97 8.50 12.96 12.81
CA ALA A 97 7.50 13.57 11.94
C ALA A 97 6.66 14.66 12.64
N GLY A 98 6.93 14.95 13.92
CA GLY A 98 6.18 15.97 14.67
C GLY A 98 4.83 15.47 15.22
N VAL A 99 4.56 14.18 15.19
CA VAL A 99 3.28 13.60 15.64
C VAL A 99 3.34 13.25 17.12
N ARG A 100 2.33 13.70 17.86
CA ARG A 100 2.17 13.49 19.30
C ARG A 100 2.08 12.00 19.65
N ARG A 101 2.83 11.57 20.68
CA ARG A 101 2.92 10.18 21.16
C ARG A 101 2.53 9.99 22.61
N THR A 102 2.26 11.07 23.32
CA THR A 102 1.87 11.06 24.73
C THR A 102 0.72 12.02 24.94
N ASP A 103 -0.02 11.85 26.03
CA ASP A 103 -0.91 12.90 26.51
C ASP A 103 -0.14 14.18 26.86
N LYS A 104 -0.90 15.27 26.91
CA LYS A 104 -0.42 16.60 27.27
C LYS A 104 -0.16 16.61 28.78
N HIS A 105 1.07 16.92 29.18
CA HIS A 105 1.54 17.01 30.57
C HIS A 105 2.20 18.35 30.85
N ASP A 106 2.76 18.52 32.04
CA ASP A 106 3.54 19.68 32.45
C ASP A 106 4.98 19.67 31.88
N ALA A 107 5.71 20.76 32.12
CA ALA A 107 7.06 20.98 31.59
C ALA A 107 8.10 19.93 32.02
N ASP A 108 7.82 19.22 33.12
CA ASP A 108 8.66 18.16 33.69
C ASP A 108 8.60 16.84 32.88
N LEU A 109 7.74 16.75 31.87
CA LEU A 109 7.70 15.64 30.93
C LEU A 109 9.09 15.42 30.28
N LYS A 110 9.61 14.20 30.40
CA LYS A 110 10.90 13.78 29.83
C LYS A 110 10.70 12.98 28.56
N CYS A 111 11.05 13.56 27.42
CA CYS A 111 11.08 12.88 26.12
C CYS A 111 12.55 12.61 25.75
N SER A 112 13.14 11.54 26.29
CA SER A 112 14.59 11.28 26.19
C SER A 112 15.06 10.79 24.82
N GLN A 113 14.16 10.44 23.90
CA GLN A 113 14.53 9.92 22.58
C GLN A 113 13.47 10.23 21.51
N LEU A 114 13.91 10.73 20.35
CA LEU A 114 13.12 10.71 19.12
C LEU A 114 13.00 9.26 18.64
N VAL A 115 11.79 8.70 18.70
CA VAL A 115 11.51 7.38 18.12
C VAL A 115 11.59 7.51 16.59
N ARG A 116 12.70 7.04 16.00
CA ARG A 116 12.87 6.94 14.56
C ARG A 116 11.96 5.84 14.02
N THR A 117 11.25 6.09 12.94
CA THR A 117 10.48 5.09 12.16
C THR A 117 11.39 4.11 11.39
N THR A 118 12.57 3.77 11.92
CA THR A 118 13.52 2.82 11.31
C THR A 118 12.95 1.43 11.18
N PHE A 119 11.99 1.04 12.02
CA PHE A 119 11.35 -0.28 11.97
C PHE A 119 10.82 -0.63 10.56
N PHE A 120 10.05 0.27 9.94
CA PHE A 120 9.50 0.03 8.60
C PHE A 120 10.59 0.07 7.54
N LYS A 121 11.56 0.98 7.68
CA LYS A 121 12.70 1.06 6.76
C LYS A 121 13.48 -0.27 6.75
N GLU A 122 13.86 -0.77 7.93
CA GLU A 122 14.56 -2.04 8.09
C GLU A 122 13.73 -3.25 7.65
N THR A 123 12.44 -3.27 7.98
CA THR A 123 11.53 -4.31 7.51
C THR A 123 11.49 -4.34 5.99
N ILE A 124 11.39 -3.18 5.35
CA ILE A 124 11.31 -3.09 3.89
C ILE A 124 12.62 -3.50 3.23
N THR A 125 13.75 -3.03 3.74
CA THR A 125 15.05 -3.38 3.18
C THR A 125 15.39 -4.87 3.37
N ASN A 126 15.13 -5.41 4.57
CA ASN A 126 15.57 -6.76 4.91
C ASN A 126 14.61 -7.84 4.39
N ARG A 127 13.30 -7.62 4.52
CA ARG A 127 12.30 -8.61 4.12
C ARG A 127 11.97 -8.55 2.64
N TYR A 128 11.86 -7.34 2.08
CA TYR A 128 11.48 -7.14 0.67
C TYR A 128 12.68 -6.78 -0.22
N MET A 129 13.90 -6.84 0.30
CA MET A 129 15.15 -6.65 -0.47
C MET A 129 15.21 -5.33 -1.25
N LEU A 130 14.43 -4.34 -0.83
CA LEU A 130 14.45 -3.03 -1.47
C LEU A 130 15.68 -2.26 -0.97
N ASP A 131 16.44 -1.67 -1.87
CA ASP A 131 17.49 -0.75 -1.46
C ASP A 131 16.87 0.43 -0.70
N GLY A 132 17.42 0.75 0.48
CA GLY A 132 16.94 1.82 1.34
C GLY A 132 16.97 3.21 0.69
N ARG A 133 17.70 3.39 -0.42
CA ARG A 133 17.70 4.60 -1.26
C ARG A 133 16.34 4.88 -1.93
N TYR A 134 15.54 3.84 -2.17
CA TYR A 134 14.22 3.98 -2.78
C TYR A 134 13.11 4.27 -1.76
N ILE A 135 13.44 4.34 -0.47
CA ILE A 135 12.52 4.71 0.61
C ILE A 135 12.69 6.20 0.88
N SER A 136 11.79 7.01 0.33
CA SER A 136 11.85 8.48 0.41
C SER A 136 11.47 8.99 1.80
N SER A 137 10.38 8.44 2.36
CA SER A 137 9.89 8.85 3.67
C SER A 137 9.12 7.71 4.34
N VAL A 138 9.11 7.70 5.68
CA VAL A 138 8.20 6.89 6.50
C VAL A 138 7.58 7.80 7.53
N LEU A 139 6.35 8.21 7.25
CA LEU A 139 5.57 9.14 8.06
C LEU A 139 4.56 8.35 8.89
N TYR A 140 4.52 8.63 10.19
CA TYR A 140 3.51 8.09 11.08
C TYR A 140 2.64 9.24 11.56
N GLU A 141 1.37 9.25 11.14
CA GLU A 141 0.33 10.21 11.49
C GLU A 141 -0.89 9.41 11.93
N GLU A 142 -1.02 9.14 13.23
CA GLU A 142 -2.09 8.28 13.76
C GLU A 142 -3.48 8.64 13.19
N PRO A 143 -4.23 7.65 12.65
CA PRO A 143 -4.00 6.21 12.64
C PRO A 143 -3.21 5.67 11.42
N TYR A 144 -2.66 6.56 10.58
CA TYR A 144 -2.02 6.24 9.32
C TYR A 144 -0.50 6.09 9.43
N ILE A 145 0.02 5.18 8.61
CA ILE A 145 1.45 5.03 8.35
C ILE A 145 1.61 5.17 6.85
N THR A 146 2.28 6.23 6.42
CA THR A 146 2.55 6.52 5.01
C THR A 146 4.00 6.20 4.71
N ILE A 147 4.22 5.35 3.71
CA ILE A 147 5.54 4.90 3.29
C ILE A 147 5.70 5.31 1.83
N ASP A 148 6.58 6.28 1.58
CA ASP A 148 6.83 6.78 0.23
C ASP A 148 8.00 6.01 -0.38
N LEU A 149 7.70 5.27 -1.46
CA LEU A 149 8.70 4.60 -2.28
C LEU A 149 8.85 5.33 -3.60
N LYS A 150 10.09 5.69 -3.96
CA LYS A 150 10.41 6.38 -5.20
C LYS A 150 11.57 5.66 -5.89
N GLN A 151 11.36 5.27 -7.13
CA GLN A 151 12.37 4.59 -7.94
C GLN A 151 12.30 5.12 -9.36
N ASN A 152 13.40 5.73 -9.81
CA ASN A 152 13.56 6.16 -11.18
C ASN A 152 14.13 5.00 -12.03
N SER A 153 13.62 4.80 -13.25
CA SER A 153 14.13 3.76 -14.15
C SER A 153 15.61 3.92 -14.47
N SER A 154 16.11 5.16 -14.48
CA SER A 154 17.53 5.48 -14.72
C SER A 154 18.45 5.12 -13.55
N GLU A 155 17.90 5.01 -12.34
CA GLU A 155 18.64 4.70 -11.11
C GLU A 155 18.54 3.22 -10.72
N LYS A 156 17.77 2.41 -11.46
CA LYS A 156 17.53 0.99 -11.20
C LYS A 156 18.65 0.13 -11.80
N SER A 157 19.37 -0.58 -10.95
CA SER A 157 20.37 -1.58 -11.36
C SER A 157 19.70 -2.91 -11.70
N SER A 158 20.35 -3.75 -12.51
CA SER A 158 19.80 -5.05 -12.96
C SER A 158 19.48 -6.04 -11.83
N GLY A 159 19.97 -5.81 -10.61
CA GLY A 159 19.68 -6.63 -9.42
C GLY A 159 18.63 -6.03 -8.49
N ASP A 160 18.15 -4.83 -8.76
CA ASP A 160 17.26 -4.12 -7.85
C ASP A 160 15.82 -4.59 -7.98
N VAL A 161 15.15 -4.72 -6.83
CA VAL A 161 13.72 -5.01 -6.76
C VAL A 161 12.92 -3.78 -7.19
N ASP A 162 11.81 -4.03 -7.88
CA ASP A 162 10.86 -2.99 -8.24
C ASP A 162 10.02 -2.53 -7.04
N ILE A 163 9.81 -1.22 -6.88
CA ILE A 163 8.96 -0.69 -5.82
C ILE A 163 7.50 -1.20 -5.92
N ALA A 164 7.02 -1.50 -7.14
CA ALA A 164 5.69 -2.07 -7.33
C ALA A 164 5.60 -3.51 -6.82
N ASP A 165 6.68 -4.28 -6.93
CA ASP A 165 6.77 -5.63 -6.37
C ASP A 165 6.75 -5.55 -4.83
N VAL A 166 7.57 -4.68 -4.24
CA VAL A 166 7.62 -4.47 -2.78
C VAL A 166 6.25 -4.08 -2.23
N ALA A 167 5.60 -3.09 -2.85
CA ALA A 167 4.28 -2.64 -2.42
C ALA A 167 3.24 -3.78 -2.46
N TYR A 168 3.32 -4.65 -3.47
CA TYR A 168 2.44 -5.80 -3.58
C TYR A 168 2.71 -6.87 -2.52
N TYR A 169 3.97 -7.22 -2.25
CA TYR A 169 4.31 -8.17 -1.18
C TYR A 169 3.91 -7.65 0.19
N PHE A 170 4.16 -6.36 0.45
CA PHE A 170 3.75 -5.70 1.68
C PHE A 170 2.22 -5.73 1.85
N GLU A 171 1.47 -5.37 0.81
CA GLU A 171 0.00 -5.42 0.81
C GLU A 171 -0.52 -6.83 1.13
N LYS A 172 0.07 -7.89 0.57
CA LYS A 172 -0.32 -9.27 0.86
C LYS A 172 0.03 -9.69 2.28
N ASP A 173 1.19 -9.28 2.79
CA ASP A 173 1.59 -9.56 4.16
C ASP A 173 0.61 -8.94 5.17
N VAL A 174 0.29 -7.65 5.03
CA VAL A 174 -0.59 -6.94 5.97
C VAL A 174 -2.06 -7.41 5.88
N LYS A 175 -2.49 -7.95 4.73
CA LYS A 175 -3.81 -8.59 4.56
C LYS A 175 -3.89 -10.03 5.06
N GLY A 176 -2.78 -10.60 5.55
CA GLY A 176 -2.73 -11.98 6.03
C GLY A 176 -2.53 -13.04 4.95
N ASP A 177 -2.37 -12.64 3.68
CA ASP A 177 -2.19 -13.50 2.52
C ASP A 177 -0.72 -13.62 2.08
N SER A 178 0.20 -13.55 3.04
CA SER A 178 1.65 -13.54 2.82
C SER A 178 2.11 -14.52 1.74
N ILE A 179 2.90 -14.01 0.79
CA ILE A 179 3.42 -14.80 -0.34
C ILE A 179 4.61 -15.68 0.07
N PHE A 180 5.31 -15.28 1.14
CA PHE A 180 6.44 -16.03 1.68
C PHE A 180 5.99 -17.36 2.29
N HIS A 181 6.80 -18.40 2.08
CA HIS A 181 6.51 -19.73 2.62
C HIS A 181 6.76 -19.75 4.13
N ASN A 182 5.71 -20.06 4.93
CA ASN A 182 5.75 -20.18 6.39
C ASN A 182 6.39 -18.99 7.14
N ASN A 183 6.33 -17.79 6.56
CA ASN A 183 6.95 -16.60 7.15
C ASN A 183 5.95 -15.44 7.16
N ARG A 184 5.25 -15.28 8.30
CA ARG A 184 4.28 -14.18 8.49
C ARG A 184 5.02 -12.91 8.90
N LEU A 185 4.54 -11.78 8.39
CA LEU A 185 5.01 -10.48 8.84
C LEU A 185 4.53 -10.24 10.28
N ASN A 186 5.48 -10.07 11.20
CA ASN A 186 5.21 -9.60 12.56
C ASN A 186 5.77 -8.18 12.68
N VAL A 187 4.88 -7.22 12.87
CA VAL A 187 5.21 -5.82 13.12
C VAL A 187 4.89 -5.54 14.57
N SER A 188 5.90 -5.17 15.36
CA SER A 188 5.73 -4.81 16.76
C SER A 188 6.39 -3.47 17.06
N ILE A 189 5.67 -2.58 17.73
CA ILE A 189 6.20 -1.34 18.30
C ILE A 189 6.04 -1.46 19.82
N ASP A 190 7.10 -1.24 20.59
CA ASP A 190 7.09 -1.31 22.06
C ASP A 190 6.49 -2.62 22.60
N ASN A 191 6.80 -3.75 21.95
CA ASN A 191 6.28 -5.09 22.26
C ASN A 191 4.76 -5.29 21.99
N GLU A 192 4.06 -4.30 21.45
CA GLU A 192 2.68 -4.45 20.99
C GLU A 192 2.63 -4.77 19.50
N ILE A 193 1.83 -5.78 19.14
CA ILE A 193 1.66 -6.21 17.75
C ILE A 193 0.75 -5.19 17.05
N LEU A 194 1.28 -4.55 16.00
CA LEU A 194 0.52 -3.66 15.15
C LEU A 194 -0.47 -4.46 14.29
N ARG A 195 -1.74 -4.07 14.35
CA ARG A 195 -2.81 -4.61 13.51
C ARG A 195 -3.19 -3.60 12.45
N PHE A 196 -2.96 -3.93 11.19
CA PHE A 196 -3.36 -3.11 10.06
C PHE A 196 -4.83 -3.36 9.74
N GLU A 197 -5.70 -2.37 9.95
CA GLU A 197 -7.13 -2.49 9.63
C GLU A 197 -7.43 -2.19 8.16
N LYS A 198 -6.76 -1.18 7.60
CA LYS A 198 -6.92 -0.75 6.21
C LYS A 198 -5.56 -0.44 5.62
N THR A 199 -5.31 -1.01 4.46
CA THR A 199 -4.11 -0.73 3.67
C THR A 199 -4.55 -0.36 2.27
N VAL A 200 -4.10 0.80 1.82
CA VAL A 200 -4.29 1.29 0.46
C VAL A 200 -2.91 1.51 -0.13
N VAL A 201 -2.74 1.12 -1.39
CA VAL A 201 -1.52 1.38 -2.15
C VAL A 201 -1.88 2.30 -3.31
N TYR A 202 -1.21 3.44 -3.38
CA TYR A 202 -1.33 4.38 -4.48
C TYR A 202 -0.14 4.22 -5.42
N TYR A 203 -0.42 4.05 -6.71
CA TYR A 203 0.60 4.04 -7.76
C TYR A 203 0.56 5.41 -8.45
N VAL A 204 1.70 6.08 -8.53
CA VAL A 204 1.86 7.38 -9.17
C VAL A 204 2.86 7.21 -10.31
N ASP A 205 2.37 7.35 -11.53
CA ASP A 205 3.19 7.26 -12.74
C ASP A 205 3.72 8.66 -13.13
N GLU A 206 4.89 8.71 -13.77
CA GLU A 206 5.45 9.98 -14.30
C GLU A 206 4.60 10.54 -15.44
N ILE A 207 3.90 9.66 -16.16
CA ILE A 207 3.01 10.00 -17.27
C ILE A 207 1.58 9.73 -16.81
N ALA A 208 0.68 10.69 -17.00
CA ALA A 208 -0.73 10.54 -16.65
C ALA A 208 -1.35 9.32 -17.39
N PRO A 209 -2.19 8.51 -16.71
CA PRO A 209 -2.75 7.31 -17.32
C PRO A 209 -3.69 7.65 -18.47
N GLU A 210 -3.47 7.02 -19.63
CA GLU A 210 -4.36 7.11 -20.78
C GLU A 210 -5.51 6.10 -20.63
N PHE A 211 -6.61 6.54 -19.99
CA PHE A 211 -7.82 5.75 -19.97
C PHE A 211 -8.57 5.91 -21.30
N SER A 212 -8.39 4.97 -22.23
CA SER A 212 -9.31 4.83 -23.36
C SER A 212 -10.67 4.40 -22.81
N MET A 213 -11.71 5.24 -22.94
CA MET A 213 -13.10 4.91 -22.59
C MET A 213 -13.66 3.81 -23.51
N LYS A 214 -13.15 2.59 -23.41
CA LYS A 214 -13.77 1.41 -24.02
C LYS A 214 -14.87 0.87 -23.10
N SER A 215 -15.95 1.62 -22.87
CA SER A 215 -17.18 1.03 -22.30
C SER A 215 -18.43 1.90 -22.43
N LEU A 216 -18.80 2.22 -23.66
CA LEU A 216 -20.21 2.26 -24.05
C LEU A 216 -20.29 1.40 -25.31
N THR A 217 -20.58 0.10 -25.14
CA THR A 217 -20.88 -0.75 -26.29
C THR A 217 -21.98 -0.07 -27.11
N PRO A 218 -21.90 -0.03 -28.45
CA PRO A 218 -22.88 0.66 -29.30
C PRO A 218 -24.35 0.31 -28.98
N GLY A 219 -24.60 -0.91 -28.50
CA GLY A 219 -25.91 -1.36 -28.03
C GLY A 219 -26.46 -0.57 -26.83
N LEU A 220 -25.62 -0.17 -25.88
CA LEU A 220 -26.06 0.60 -24.71
C LEU A 220 -26.44 2.04 -25.09
N ILE A 221 -25.70 2.66 -26.03
CA ILE A 221 -26.03 3.99 -26.56
C ILE A 221 -27.38 3.92 -27.31
N ALA A 222 -27.59 2.90 -28.14
CA ALA A 222 -28.84 2.74 -28.88
C ALA A 222 -30.06 2.62 -27.94
N VAL A 223 -29.94 1.86 -26.84
CA VAL A 223 -31.01 1.73 -25.84
C VAL A 223 -31.29 3.06 -25.15
N ILE A 224 -30.25 3.79 -24.73
CA ILE A 224 -30.41 5.09 -24.05
C ILE A 224 -31.12 6.10 -24.97
N VAL A 225 -30.73 6.17 -26.25
CA VAL A 225 -31.35 7.08 -27.22
C VAL A 225 -32.84 6.76 -27.41
N VAL A 226 -33.20 5.48 -27.57
CA VAL A 226 -34.60 5.07 -27.75
C VAL A 226 -35.45 5.42 -26.53
N VAL A 227 -34.93 5.21 -25.31
CA VAL A 227 -35.64 5.57 -24.06
C VAL A 227 -35.87 7.06 -23.96
N ILE A 228 -34.86 7.88 -24.26
CA ILE A 228 -34.98 9.34 -24.23
C ILE A 228 -36.04 9.81 -25.24
N VAL A 229 -36.01 9.28 -26.47
CA VAL A 229 -36.99 9.62 -27.52
C VAL A 229 -38.41 9.24 -27.10
N ALA A 230 -38.60 8.07 -26.50
CA ALA A 230 -39.92 7.62 -26.02
C ALA A 230 -40.45 8.51 -24.89
N ILE A 231 -39.61 8.92 -23.95
CA ILE A 231 -39.99 9.83 -22.86
C ILE A 231 -40.38 11.20 -23.42
N VAL A 232 -39.59 11.75 -24.34
CA VAL A 232 -39.90 13.04 -24.98
C VAL A 232 -41.22 12.96 -25.74
N ALA A 233 -41.45 11.89 -26.52
CA ALA A 233 -42.71 11.69 -27.23
C ALA A 233 -43.91 11.59 -26.28
N ALA A 234 -43.77 10.85 -25.17
CA ALA A 234 -44.81 10.74 -24.16
C ALA A 234 -45.13 12.10 -23.52
N ILE A 235 -44.12 12.90 -23.16
CA ILE A 235 -44.29 14.24 -22.61
C ILE A 235 -45.01 15.15 -23.61
N VAL A 236 -44.63 15.12 -24.89
CA VAL A 236 -45.27 15.90 -25.94
C VAL A 236 -46.75 15.55 -26.07
N VAL A 237 -47.10 14.25 -26.10
CA VAL A 237 -48.49 13.79 -26.15
C VAL A 237 -49.28 14.21 -24.92
N LEU A 238 -48.68 14.14 -23.73
CA LEU A 238 -49.32 14.51 -22.48
C LEU A 238 -49.60 16.02 -22.43
N VAL A 239 -48.66 16.85 -22.90
CA VAL A 239 -48.82 18.30 -22.99
C VAL A 239 -49.84 18.69 -24.06
N SER A 240 -49.87 18.01 -25.21
CA SER A 240 -50.83 18.30 -26.28
C SER A 240 -52.24 17.80 -25.97
N SER A 241 -52.40 16.75 -25.16
CA SER A 241 -53.72 16.25 -24.72
C SER A 241 -54.32 17.06 -23.57
N ASN A 242 -53.50 17.82 -22.84
CA ASN A 242 -53.92 18.72 -21.76
C ASN A 242 -54.16 20.17 -22.23
N LYS A 243 -54.20 20.40 -23.55
CA LYS A 243 -54.49 21.69 -24.19
C LYS A 243 -55.80 21.59 -24.96
#